data_AF-C5KU88-F1
#
_entry.id   AF-C5KU88-F1
#
_cell.length_a   1.000
_cell.length_b   1.000
_cell.length_c   1.000
_cell.angle_alpha   90.00
_cell.angle_beta   90.00
_cell.angle_gamma   90.00
#
_symmetry.space_group_name_H-M   'P 1'
#
loop_
_entity.id
_entity.type
_entity.pdbx_description
1 polymer ?
#
loop_
_entity_poly.entity_id
_entity_poly.type
_entity_poly.pdbx_seq_one_letter_code
_entity_poly.pdbx_strand_id
1 'polypeptide(L)' 'MEDLIHEIYTVGPHFKEANNFLWPFKLSSPKGGFIRKRHGFNELRGGDWGNREQFMNNLIKRMN' A
#
# COMPACT_ATOMS: atom_id res chain seq x y z
N MET A 1 -11.79 10.26 13.15
CA MET A 1 -10.76 9.88 12.15
C MET A 1 -9.57 9.24 12.82
N GLU A 2 -9.03 9.82 13.90
CA GLU A 2 -7.88 9.27 14.64
C GLU A 2 -8.14 7.87 15.22
N ASP A 3 -9.31 7.61 15.79
CA ASP A 3 -9.65 6.27 16.32
C ASP A 3 -9.67 5.18 15.24
N LEU A 4 -10.17 5.51 14.04
CA LEU A 4 -10.18 4.58 12.90
C LEU A 4 -8.74 4.27 12.43
N ILE A 5 -7.88 5.29 12.38
CA ILE A 5 -6.47 5.12 12.04
C ILE A 5 -5.77 4.28 13.09
N HIS A 6 -6.05 4.54 14.37
CA HIS A 6 -5.49 3.77 15.49
C HIS A 6 -5.87 2.29 15.38
N GLU A 7 -7.16 1.99 15.21
CA GLU A 7 -7.68 0.63 15.09
C GLU A 7 -7.05 -0.15 13.92
N ILE A 8 -6.83 0.51 12.77
CA ILE A 8 -6.16 -0.09 11.61
C ILE A 8 -4.66 -0.27 11.85
N TYR A 9 -3.99 0.71 12.46
CA TYR A 9 -2.55 0.70 12.67
C TYR A 9 -2.11 -0.32 13.72
N THR A 10 -2.87 -0.45 14.82
CA THR A 10 -2.57 -1.41 15.90
C THR A 10 -3.17 -2.79 15.66
N VAL A 11 -4.01 -2.94 14.62
CA VAL A 11 -4.77 -4.17 14.33
C VAL A 11 -5.63 -4.55 15.53
N GLY A 12 -6.51 -3.63 15.93
CA GLY A 12 -7.38 -3.77 17.09
C GLY A 12 -8.49 -4.82 16.94
N PRO A 13 -9.28 -5.07 18.01
CA PRO A 13 -10.32 -6.10 18.04
C PRO A 13 -11.45 -5.89 17.03
N HIS A 14 -11.66 -4.65 16.57
CA HIS A 14 -12.68 -4.26 15.59
C HIS A 14 -12.08 -3.92 14.21
N PHE A 15 -10.89 -4.45 13.90
CA PHE A 15 -10.22 -4.21 12.62
C PHE A 15 -11.10 -4.55 11.41
N LYS A 16 -11.88 -5.64 11.50
CA LYS A 16 -12.72 -6.10 10.39
C LYS A 16 -13.81 -5.07 10.05
N GLU A 17 -14.45 -4.53 11.08
CA GLU A 17 -15.48 -3.51 10.98
C GLU A 17 -14.88 -2.20 10.48
N ALA A 18 -13.76 -1.76 11.06
CA ALA A 18 -13.05 -0.54 10.65
C ALA A 18 -12.58 -0.61 9.19
N ASN A 19 -12.03 -1.74 8.75
CA ASN A 19 -11.56 -1.91 7.38
C ASN A 19 -12.71 -1.99 6.38
N ASN A 20 -13.83 -2.64 6.73
CA ASN A 20 -15.02 -2.70 5.87
C ASN A 20 -15.77 -1.36 5.79
N PHE A 21 -15.66 -0.53 6.83
CA PHE A 21 -16.21 0.83 6.81
C PHE A 21 -15.53 1.72 5.77
N LEU A 22 -14.22 1.50 5.52
CA LEU A 22 -13.47 2.23 4.51
C LEU A 22 -13.78 1.70 3.10
N TRP A 23 -14.20 2.59 2.20
CA TRP A 23 -14.27 2.25 0.78
C TRP A 23 -12.87 1.99 0.22
N PRO A 24 -12.67 1.01 -0.68
CA PRO A 24 -11.37 0.77 -1.32
C PRO A 24 -10.77 2.05 -1.90
N PHE A 25 -9.54 2.38 -1.51
CA PHE A 25 -8.89 3.61 -1.95
C PHE A 25 -8.65 3.61 -3.46
N LYS A 26 -9.11 4.66 -4.13
CA LYS A 26 -8.87 4.89 -5.56
C LYS A 26 -7.61 5.74 -5.74
N LEU A 27 -6.48 5.07 -5.91
CA LEU A 27 -5.18 5.72 -6.09
C LEU A 27 -4.95 6.16 -7.55
N SER A 28 -4.13 7.20 -7.73
CA SER A 28 -3.66 7.63 -9.06
C SER A 28 -2.47 6.78 -9.53
N SER A 29 -2.10 6.89 -10.80
CA SER A 29 -0.86 6.26 -11.30
C SER A 29 0.37 6.90 -10.64
N PRO A 30 1.42 6.14 -10.28
CA PRO A 30 2.56 6.69 -9.58
C PRO A 30 3.27 7.75 -10.43
N LYS A 31 3.52 8.93 -9.87
CA LYS A 31 4.34 9.97 -10.50
C LYS A 31 5.71 9.41 -10.86
N GLY A 32 6.11 9.48 -12.13
CA GLY A 32 7.36 8.88 -12.65
C GLY A 32 7.25 7.40 -13.08
N GLY A 33 6.06 6.78 -12.98
CA GLY A 33 5.80 5.45 -13.52
C GLY A 33 6.32 4.28 -12.69
N PHE A 34 6.04 3.08 -13.18
CA PHE A 34 6.58 1.82 -12.65
C PHE A 34 7.91 1.48 -13.32
N ILE A 35 8.77 0.71 -12.65
CA ILE A 35 10.09 0.34 -13.16
C ILE A 35 9.95 -0.76 -14.21
N ARG A 36 9.45 -1.94 -13.82
CA ARG A 36 9.23 -3.13 -14.65
C ARG A 36 8.11 -4.00 -14.07
N LYS A 37 6.85 -3.72 -14.45
CA LYS A 37 5.64 -4.44 -13.98
C LYS A 37 5.64 -5.96 -14.18
N ARG A 38 6.43 -6.48 -15.12
CA ARG A 38 6.52 -7.94 -15.40
C ARG A 38 7.43 -8.69 -14.44
N HIS A 39 8.25 -7.99 -13.67
CA HIS A 39 9.25 -8.59 -12.78
C HIS A 39 8.95 -8.27 -11.31
N GLY A 40 9.39 -9.16 -10.42
CA GLY A 40 9.24 -9.03 -8.99
C GLY A 40 10.23 -8.03 -8.42
N PHE A 41 9.83 -7.31 -7.38
CA PHE A 41 10.65 -6.34 -6.69
C PHE A 41 11.95 -6.96 -6.13
N ASN A 42 11.86 -8.21 -5.64
CA ASN A 42 12.99 -8.94 -5.05
C ASN A 42 13.85 -9.71 -6.06
N GLU A 43 13.58 -9.59 -7.36
CA GLU A 43 14.43 -10.20 -8.39
C GLU A 43 15.74 -9.39 -8.54
N LEU A 44 16.87 -10.05 -8.86
CA LEU A 44 18.17 -9.38 -9.08
C LEU A 44 18.10 -8.23 -10.11
N ARG A 45 17.23 -8.35 -11.11
CA ARG A 45 17.04 -7.35 -12.17
C ARG A 45 16.12 -6.18 -11.77
N GLY A 46 15.51 -6.25 -10.60
CA GLY A 46 14.49 -5.33 -10.11
C GLY A 46 13.15 -5.43 -10.86
N GLY A 47 12.09 -5.03 -10.16
CA GLY A 47 10.72 -5.12 -10.65
C GLY A 47 9.72 -4.40 -9.75
N ASP A 48 8.43 -4.66 -9.93
CA ASP A 48 7.37 -3.96 -9.23
C ASP A 48 6.39 -4.84 -8.45
N TRP A 49 6.17 -6.09 -8.83
CA TRP A 49 5.23 -6.94 -8.09
C TRP A 49 5.89 -7.60 -6.87
N GLY A 50 5.08 -8.04 -5.91
CA GLY A 50 5.55 -8.73 -4.70
C GLY A 50 5.76 -7.82 -3.50
N ASN A 51 6.21 -8.43 -2.40
CA ASN A 51 6.42 -7.74 -1.13
C ASN A 51 7.61 -6.77 -1.21
N ARG A 52 7.37 -5.50 -0.87
CA ARG A 52 8.39 -4.43 -0.82
C ARG A 52 8.69 -3.97 0.61
N GLU A 53 8.08 -4.60 1.61
CA GLU A 53 8.20 -4.26 3.02
C GLU A 53 8.03 -2.74 3.24
N GLN A 54 8.98 -2.11 3.91
CA GLN A 54 9.04 -0.67 4.18
C GLN A 54 9.06 0.23 2.93
N PHE A 55 9.48 -0.27 1.76
CA PHE A 55 9.53 0.52 0.52
C PHE A 55 8.15 0.75 -0.11
N MET A 56 7.11 0.06 0.36
CA MET A 56 5.73 0.25 -0.10
C MET A 56 5.24 1.69 0.13
N ASN A 57 5.62 2.30 1.25
CA ASN A 57 5.21 3.66 1.61
C ASN A 57 5.66 4.71 0.59
N ASN A 58 6.85 4.54 0.00
CA ASN A 58 7.36 5.45 -1.03
C ASN A 58 6.57 5.35 -2.34
N LEU A 59 6.04 4.16 -2.68
CA LEU A 59 5.19 4.01 -3.86
C LEU A 59 3.82 4.64 -3.63
N ILE A 60 3.18 4.37 -2.47
CA ILE A 60 1.86 4.93 -2.15
C ILE A 60 1.89 6.46 -2.15
N LYS A 61 2.95 7.07 -1.59
CA LYS A 61 3.16 8.54 -1.62
C LYS A 61 3.25 9.14 -3.02
N ARG A 62 3.61 8.35 -4.04
CA ARG A 62 3.64 8.79 -5.45
C ARG A 62 2.29 8.63 -6.15
N MET A 63 1.37 7.88 -5.55
CA MET A 63 0.05 7.55 -6.08
C MET A 63 -1.10 8.32 -5.39
N ASN A 64 -0.80 9.01 -4.29
CA ASN A 64 -1.63 10.05 -3.68
C ASN A 64 -1.21 11.45 -4.17
#